data_AF-A0A3M1JXY3-F1
#
_entry.id   AF-A0A3M1JXY3-F1
#
_cell.length_a   1.000
_cell.length_b   1.000
_cell.length_c   1.000
_cell.angle_alpha   90.00
_cell.angle_beta   90.00
_cell.angle_gamma   90.00
#
_symmetry.space_group_name_H-M   'P 1'
#
loop_
_entity.id
_entity.type
_entity.pdbx_description
1 polymer ?
#
loop_
_entity_poly.entity_id
_entity_poly.type
_entity_poly.pdbx_seq_one_letter_code
_entity_poly.pdbx_strand_id
1 'polypeptide(L)' 'MGVRVAWDTPAKQIKSPAVGFYPVGIAIEAAGNGVATTKVRLDELATAAV' A
#
# COMPACT_ATOMS: atom_id res chain seq x y z
N MET A 1 -15.17 1.82 -2.87
CA MET A 1 -14.45 0.56 -2.60
C MET A 1 -12.97 0.82 -2.85
N GLY A 2 -12.09 0.48 -1.90
CA GLY A 2 -10.64 0.73 -2.03
C GLY A 2 -9.91 -0.36 -2.81
N VAL A 3 -8.63 -0.11 -3.15
CA VAL A 3 -7.78 -1.02 -3.94
C VAL A 3 -6.69 -1.60 -3.06
N ARG A 4 -6.41 -2.91 -3.16
CA ARG A 4 -5.28 -3.52 -2.44
C ARG A 4 -3.96 -2.94 -2.94
N VAL A 5 -3.05 -2.65 -2.03
CA VAL A 5 -1.73 -2.10 -2.35
C VAL A 5 -0.62 -2.83 -1.60
N ALA A 6 0.57 -2.82 -2.20
CA ALA A 6 1.77 -3.46 -1.69
C ALA A 6 2.99 -2.54 -1.87
N TRP A 7 4.01 -2.76 -1.03
CA TRP A 7 5.29 -2.05 -1.07
C TRP A 7 6.31 -2.78 -1.95
N ASP A 8 6.85 -2.05 -2.93
CA ASP A 8 7.97 -2.44 -3.79
C ASP A 8 9.29 -1.93 -3.18
N THR A 9 10.06 -2.83 -2.57
CA THR A 9 11.30 -2.48 -1.86
C THR A 9 12.41 -1.93 -2.78
N PRO A 10 12.66 -2.50 -3.97
CA PRO A 10 13.59 -1.92 -4.94
C PRO A 10 13.18 -0.54 -5.44
N ALA A 11 11.91 -0.35 -5.83
CA ALA A 11 11.46 0.93 -6.42
C ALA A 11 11.09 1.99 -5.37
N LYS A 12 10.99 1.60 -4.10
CA LYS A 12 10.56 2.47 -2.98
C LYS A 12 9.19 3.10 -3.22
N GLN A 13 8.24 2.30 -3.69
CA GLN A 13 6.93 2.77 -4.14
C GLN A 13 5.79 1.87 -3.66
N ILE A 14 4.61 2.48 -3.48
CA ILE A 14 3.35 1.74 -3.33
C ILE A 14 2.80 1.41 -4.71
N LYS A 15 2.49 0.13 -4.95
CA LYS A 15 2.00 -0.40 -6.23
C LYS A 15 0.87 -1.41 -6.03
N SER A 16 0.25 -1.83 -7.13
CA SER A 16 -0.62 -2.99 -7.14
C SER A 16 0.15 -4.25 -6.67
N PRO A 17 -0.49 -5.16 -5.92
CA PRO A 17 0.14 -6.39 -5.45
C PRO A 17 0.73 -7.21 -6.59
N ALA A 18 1.98 -7.66 -6.40
CA ALA A 18 2.68 -8.55 -7.30
C ALA A 18 3.63 -9.46 -6.50
N VAL A 19 4.15 -10.51 -7.14
CA VAL A 19 5.11 -11.43 -6.51
C VAL A 19 6.34 -10.64 -6.04
N GLY A 20 6.73 -10.85 -4.79
CA GLY A 20 7.88 -10.17 -4.17
C GLY A 20 7.58 -8.80 -3.56
N PHE A 21 6.36 -8.28 -3.67
CA PHE A 21 5.94 -7.06 -2.96
C PHE A 21 5.35 -7.38 -1.59
N TYR A 22 5.56 -6.48 -0.63
CA TYR A 22 5.06 -6.66 0.74
C TYR A 22 3.63 -6.13 0.84
N PRO A 23 2.62 -6.95 1.17
CA PRO A 23 1.25 -6.48 1.33
C PRO A 23 1.16 -5.39 2.41
N VAL A 24 0.44 -4.30 2.13
CA VAL A 24 0.25 -3.19 3.08
C VAL A 24 -1.19 -3.11 3.56
N GLY A 25 -2.16 -3.02 2.65
CA GLY A 25 -3.57 -2.87 3.00
C GLY A 25 -4.44 -2.46 1.83
N ILE A 26 -5.53 -1.74 2.12
CA ILE A 26 -6.46 -1.22 1.12
C ILE A 26 -6.32 0.31 1.04
N ALA A 27 -5.88 0.83 -0.10
CA ALA A 27 -5.91 2.25 -0.40
C ALA A 27 -7.37 2.73 -0.50
N ILE A 28 -7.73 3.68 0.36
CA ILE A 28 -9.07 4.30 0.37
C ILE A 28 -9.12 5.58 -0.48
N GLU A 29 -7.96 6.08 -0.88
CA GLU A 29 -7.76 7.17 -1.82
C GLU A 29 -6.76 6.71 -2.90
N ALA A 30 -7.01 6.99 -4.18
CA ALA A 30 -6.08 6.60 -5.23
C ALA A 30 -4.78 7.41 -5.11
N ALA A 31 -3.63 6.73 -5.04
CA ALA A 31 -2.34 7.38 -5.26
C ALA A 31 -2.14 7.51 -6.78
N GLY A 32 -2.21 8.72 -7.32
CA GLY A 32 -2.10 8.98 -8.76
C GLY A 32 -2.03 10.47 -9.07
N ASN A 33 -1.54 10.83 -10.27
CA ASN A 33 -1.42 12.21 -10.76
C ASN A 33 -0.59 13.16 -9.87
N GLY A 34 0.63 12.76 -9.51
CA GLY A 34 1.58 13.66 -8.82
C GLY A 34 1.36 13.80 -7.31
N VAL A 35 0.41 13.07 -6.73
CA VAL A 35 0.25 12.96 -5.28
C VAL A 35 1.25 11.94 -4.74
N ALA A 36 2.14 12.39 -3.85
CA ALA A 36 3.18 11.55 -3.26
C ALA A 36 2.70 10.65 -2.10
N THR A 37 1.44 10.80 -1.66
CA THR A 37 0.88 10.15 -0.48
C THR A 37 -0.51 9.56 -0.76
N THR A 38 -0.87 8.51 -0.04
CA THR A 38 -2.22 7.91 -0.08
C THR A 38 -2.61 7.43 1.32
N LYS A 39 -3.89 7.49 1.66
CA LYS A 39 -4.42 6.88 2.88
C LYS A 39 -4.71 5.40 2.64
N VAL A 40 -4.13 4.57 3.48
CA VAL A 40 -4.31 3.12 3.45
C VAL A 40 -5.00 2.68 4.74
N ARG A 41 -6.11 1.94 4.59
CA ARG A 41 -6.70 1.17 5.67
C ARG A 41 -5.91 -0.13 5.81
N LEU A 42 -5.28 -0.30 6.97
CA LEU A 42 -4.67 -1.58 7.34
C LEU A 42 -5.80 -2.49 7.81
N ASP A 43 -6.18 -3.44 6.97
CA ASP A 43 -7.22 -4.40 7.32
C ASP A 43 -6.58 -5.59 8.03
N GLU A 44 -6.94 -5.76 9.30
CA GLU A 44 -6.75 -6.98 10.12
C GLU A 44 -5.34 -7.32 10.60
N LEU A 45 -4.29 -6.58 10.20
CA LEU A 45 -2.97 -6.71 10.81
C LEU A 45 -2.85 -5.74 12.00
N ALA A 46 -2.90 -6.26 13.23
CA ALA A 46 -2.41 -5.51 14.38
C ALA A 46 -0.93 -5.20 14.12
N THR A 47 -0.62 -3.95 13.76
CA THR A 47 0.76 -3.54 13.50
C THR A 47 1.52 -3.59 14.82
N ALA A 48 2.15 -4.72 15.11
CA ALA A 48 3.24 -4.77 16.07
C ALA A 48 4.45 -4.12 15.40
N ALA A 49 4.49 -2.78 15.41
CA ALA A 49 5.74 -2.09 15.17
C ALA A 49 6.64 -2.39 16.38
N VAL A 50 7.65 -3.24 16.17
CA VAL A 50 8.74 -3.51 17.12
C VAL A 50 9.99 -2.75 16.72
#